data_AF-A0A2H0UZG4-F1
#
_entry.id   AF-A0A2H0UZG4-F1
#
_cell.length_a   1.000
_cell.length_b   1.000
_cell.length_c   1.000
_cell.angle_alpha   90.00
_cell.angle_beta   90.00
_cell.angle_gamma   90.00
#
_symmetry.space_group_name_H-M   'P 1'
#
loop_
_entity.id
_entity.type
_entity.pdbx_description
1 polymer ?
#
loop_
_entity_poly.entity_id
_entity_poly.type
_entity_poly.pdbx_seq_one_letter_code
_entity_poly.pdbx_strand_id
1 'polypeptide(L)'
;MNTKSKHVVSAVLFAFLFTVIAVGNTTAATLHFAPGLYTGDLTIPASKTGLEVVGDPGAIIQGVATRPIVEWPQVSPNIEILADGVKLHGFTIKAPAYSSGNYSSGVVIGAQNVEVYSNAFQCWSANTSDEIGQAIQTYQETAMPGVNVSGLNVHDNTFTDLIAGTWGYEAIYINRDTAGGILVTVQDNTFSGNIFRAVTVERSNATINNNSIITDLAPTDATLSTAGAYEGISVRDAGFGGPVDQTGIIVTNNTINGSSASKGFLQGLRLGITGETFVASSVTATGNTISRNTVGVLVKDPVAPDVAASGIVLNNNNIMGNTTGVNNLDAGSSLDATLNYWGSYKGAGLSDGFRTGDSVSGTVSTGSFTLGQYGLDTDSDTTMNNADANDDNDGYADVKEVALGFDALSAASPVAPNDIYIDDDWFGFATGTVVTYTPPSGPPVTGLLIDYNAFPDGQPAVDAAPPTP
;
A
#
# COMPACT_ATOMS: atom_id res chain seq x y z
N MET A 1 -39.85 -6.40 -49.17
CA MET A 1 -39.04 -7.52 -48.67
C MET A 1 -37.64 -7.00 -48.45
N ASN A 2 -37.23 -6.92 -47.18
CA ASN A 2 -36.06 -6.21 -46.69
C ASN A 2 -34.89 -7.20 -46.62
N THR A 3 -33.87 -7.04 -47.45
CA THR A 3 -32.68 -7.90 -47.46
C THR A 3 -31.73 -7.48 -46.35
N LYS A 4 -31.83 -8.14 -45.18
CA LYS A 4 -30.82 -8.09 -44.13
C LYS A 4 -29.54 -8.79 -44.63
N SER A 5 -28.55 -7.99 -44.99
CA SER A 5 -27.13 -8.38 -45.03
C SER A 5 -26.72 -8.84 -43.62
N LYS A 6 -26.41 -10.13 -43.48
CA LYS A 6 -25.74 -10.68 -42.30
C LYS A 6 -24.28 -10.23 -42.38
N HIS A 7 -23.91 -9.18 -41.66
CA HIS A 7 -22.52 -8.93 -41.30
C HIS A 7 -22.07 -10.05 -40.35
N VAL A 8 -21.45 -11.08 -40.92
CA VAL A 8 -20.59 -11.97 -40.16
C VAL A 8 -19.33 -11.18 -39.88
N VAL A 9 -19.23 -10.63 -38.66
CA VAL A 9 -17.96 -10.14 -38.14
C VAL A 9 -17.11 -11.39 -37.94
N SER A 10 -16.30 -11.74 -38.95
CA SER A 10 -15.20 -12.65 -38.76
C SER A 10 -14.25 -12.01 -37.77
N ALA A 11 -14.28 -12.48 -36.53
CA ALA A 11 -13.16 -12.31 -35.60
C ALA A 11 -11.96 -12.98 -36.28
N VAL A 12 -11.14 -12.17 -36.94
CA VAL A 12 -9.85 -12.61 -37.46
C VAL A 12 -9.00 -12.88 -36.23
N LEU A 13 -8.86 -14.15 -35.88
CA LEU A 13 -7.85 -14.63 -34.95
C LEU A 13 -6.49 -14.35 -35.59
N PHE A 14 -5.97 -13.15 -35.38
CA PHE A 14 -4.57 -12.83 -35.68
C PHE A 14 -3.72 -13.54 -34.63
N ALA A 15 -3.41 -14.81 -34.89
CA ALA A 15 -2.28 -15.47 -34.25
C ALA A 15 -1.01 -14.81 -34.82
N PHE A 16 -0.64 -13.64 -34.29
CA PHE A 16 0.70 -13.10 -34.51
C PHE A 16 1.66 -14.00 -33.75
N LEU A 17 2.32 -14.90 -34.47
CA LEU A 17 3.48 -15.59 -33.97
C LEU A 17 4.56 -14.51 -33.78
N PHE A 18 4.76 -14.06 -32.53
CA PHE A 18 5.82 -13.14 -32.12
C PHE A 18 7.19 -13.84 -32.19
N THR A 19 7.57 -14.35 -33.37
CA THR A 19 8.94 -14.82 -33.58
C THR A 19 9.77 -13.64 -34.05
N VAL A 20 10.47 -13.02 -33.10
CA VAL A 20 11.49 -11.97 -33.31
C VAL A 20 10.95 -10.75 -34.05
N ILE A 21 10.72 -9.64 -33.34
CA ILE A 21 10.48 -8.37 -34.03
C ILE A 21 11.77 -7.95 -34.75
N ALA A 22 11.86 -8.30 -36.04
CA ALA A 22 12.86 -7.79 -36.95
C ALA A 22 12.52 -6.34 -37.35
N VAL A 23 12.46 -5.42 -36.38
CA VAL A 23 12.52 -3.99 -36.69
C VAL A 23 13.91 -3.75 -37.30
N GLY A 24 14.01 -3.01 -38.41
CA GLY A 24 15.30 -2.65 -39.00
C GLY A 24 16.26 -2.06 -37.95
N ASN A 25 17.58 -2.17 -38.18
CA ASN A 25 18.65 -1.74 -37.26
C ASN A 25 18.75 -0.21 -37.06
N THR A 26 17.64 0.52 -37.09
CA THR A 26 17.61 1.95 -36.79
C THR A 26 17.30 2.15 -35.32
N THR A 27 18.21 2.84 -34.63
CA THR A 27 18.03 3.40 -33.28
C THR A 27 16.75 4.23 -33.21
N ALA A 28 16.00 4.10 -32.10
CA ALA A 28 14.76 4.85 -31.83
C ALA A 28 13.61 4.62 -32.83
N ALA A 29 13.13 3.38 -32.90
CA ALA A 29 11.86 3.06 -33.56
C ALA A 29 10.72 3.00 -32.53
N THR A 30 9.52 3.39 -32.94
CA THR A 30 8.29 3.19 -32.16
C THR A 30 7.49 2.04 -32.79
N LEU A 31 7.06 1.08 -31.96
CA LEU A 31 6.18 -0.02 -32.33
C LEU A 31 4.80 0.22 -31.75
N HIS A 32 3.84 0.44 -32.64
CA HIS A 32 2.44 0.65 -32.28
C HIS A 32 1.64 -0.64 -32.35
N PHE A 33 0.89 -0.91 -31.29
CA PHE A 33 0.01 -2.07 -31.17
C PHE A 33 -1.43 -1.58 -31.12
N ALA A 34 -2.20 -1.88 -32.16
CA ALA A 34 -3.62 -1.56 -32.21
C ALA A 34 -4.40 -2.29 -31.10
N PRO A 35 -5.63 -1.86 -30.76
CA PRO A 35 -6.44 -2.55 -29.77
C PRO A 35 -6.70 -4.01 -30.16
N GLY A 36 -6.55 -4.93 -29.21
CA GLY A 36 -6.66 -6.37 -29.46
C GLY A 36 -5.87 -7.22 -28.47
N LEU A 37 -6.14 -8.53 -28.46
CA LEU A 37 -5.40 -9.51 -27.67
C LEU A 37 -4.23 -10.07 -28.50
N TYR A 38 -3.02 -9.89 -27.96
CA TYR A 38 -1.78 -10.44 -28.49
C TYR A 38 -1.33 -11.59 -27.59
N THR A 39 -1.52 -12.81 -28.06
CA THR A 39 -1.07 -14.02 -27.34
C THR A 39 0.29 -14.45 -27.88
N GLY A 40 1.33 -14.29 -27.08
CA GLY A 40 2.71 -14.55 -27.48
C GLY A 40 3.70 -13.95 -26.48
N ASP A 41 4.87 -14.56 -26.38
CA ASP A 41 5.99 -13.99 -25.64
C ASP A 41 6.76 -13.03 -26.55
N LEU A 42 7.27 -11.94 -25.98
CA LEU A 42 7.98 -10.87 -26.67
C LEU A 42 9.41 -10.75 -26.13
N THR A 43 10.42 -11.08 -26.95
CA THR A 43 11.82 -10.74 -26.63
C THR A 43 12.26 -9.50 -27.39
N ILE A 44 12.78 -8.52 -26.67
CA ILE A 44 13.47 -7.33 -27.19
C ILE A 44 14.98 -7.55 -27.01
N PRO A 45 15.68 -8.04 -28.05
CA PRO A 45 17.09 -8.44 -27.92
C PRO A 45 18.00 -7.22 -27.80
N ALA A 46 19.15 -7.38 -27.16
CA ALA A 46 20.13 -6.31 -26.87
C ALA A 46 20.53 -5.42 -28.06
N SER A 47 20.36 -5.90 -29.29
CA SER A 47 20.59 -5.12 -30.53
C SER A 47 19.53 -4.05 -30.84
N LYS A 48 18.42 -3.97 -30.08
CA LYS A 48 17.26 -3.09 -30.34
C LYS A 48 17.15 -1.96 -29.31
N THR A 49 18.22 -1.19 -29.13
CA THR A 49 18.27 -0.11 -28.14
C THR A 49 17.35 1.07 -28.51
N GLY A 50 16.82 1.75 -27.49
CA GLY A 50 15.97 2.92 -27.65
C GLY A 50 14.60 2.64 -28.25
N LEU A 51 14.13 1.38 -28.24
CA LEU A 51 12.84 1.00 -28.81
C LEU A 51 11.70 1.50 -27.91
N GLU A 52 10.72 2.18 -28.49
CA GLU A 52 9.46 2.47 -27.83
C GLU A 52 8.42 1.44 -28.27
N VAL A 53 7.81 0.76 -27.31
CA VAL A 53 6.76 -0.24 -27.51
C VAL A 53 5.50 0.31 -26.86
N VAL A 54 4.50 0.66 -27.69
CA VAL A 54 3.30 1.36 -27.25
C VAL A 54 2.02 0.62 -27.66
N GLY A 55 1.13 0.45 -26.69
CA GLY A 55 -0.22 -0.07 -26.86
C GLY A 55 -1.23 1.05 -27.03
N ASP A 56 -2.08 0.94 -28.05
CA ASP A 56 -3.29 1.76 -28.13
C ASP A 56 -4.31 1.30 -27.07
N PRO A 57 -5.24 2.17 -26.61
CA PRO A 57 -6.25 1.80 -25.64
C PRO A 57 -7.01 0.50 -26.02
N GLY A 58 -6.88 -0.53 -25.19
CA GLY A 58 -7.45 -1.86 -25.44
C GLY A 58 -6.47 -2.87 -26.06
N ALA A 59 -5.20 -2.52 -26.25
CA ALA A 59 -4.13 -3.47 -26.54
C ALA A 59 -3.82 -4.29 -25.28
N ILE A 60 -3.87 -5.62 -25.42
CA ILE A 60 -3.66 -6.57 -24.33
C ILE A 60 -2.53 -7.52 -24.75
N ILE A 61 -1.45 -7.59 -23.99
CA ILE A 61 -0.41 -8.61 -24.16
C ILE A 61 -0.66 -9.72 -23.14
N GLN A 62 -0.63 -10.97 -23.59
CA GLN A 62 -0.69 -12.15 -22.73
C GLN A 62 0.33 -13.19 -23.21
N GLY A 63 1.29 -13.55 -22.35
CA GLY A 63 2.28 -14.60 -22.67
C GLY A 63 1.63 -15.97 -22.85
N VAL A 64 2.42 -16.94 -23.32
CA VAL A 64 1.92 -18.28 -23.66
C VAL A 64 2.11 -19.33 -22.58
N ALA A 65 3.13 -19.23 -21.72
CA ALA A 65 3.44 -20.27 -20.75
C ALA A 65 4.10 -19.74 -19.47
N THR A 66 3.82 -20.42 -18.37
CA THR A 66 4.58 -20.36 -17.11
C THR A 66 5.52 -21.55 -16.99
N ARG A 67 6.42 -21.55 -16.00
CA ARG A 67 7.23 -22.72 -15.62
C ARG A 67 6.95 -23.15 -14.17
N PRO A 68 7.20 -24.42 -13.81
CA PRO A 68 7.26 -24.82 -12.41
C PRO A 68 8.55 -24.35 -11.74
N ILE A 69 8.50 -24.10 -10.43
CA ILE A 69 9.65 -23.62 -9.64
C ILE A 69 10.85 -24.57 -9.67
N VAL A 70 10.64 -25.87 -9.93
CA VAL A 70 11.75 -26.83 -10.04
C VAL A 70 12.70 -26.53 -11.22
N GLU A 71 12.27 -25.70 -12.18
CA GLU A 71 13.09 -25.23 -13.30
C GLU A 71 13.90 -23.96 -12.96
N TRP A 72 13.80 -23.46 -11.72
CA TRP A 72 14.61 -22.34 -11.24
C TRP A 72 16.12 -22.61 -11.44
N PRO A 73 16.91 -21.62 -11.94
CA PRO A 73 16.59 -20.20 -12.14
C PRO A 73 16.01 -19.84 -13.51
N GLN A 74 15.55 -20.80 -14.32
CA GLN A 74 15.03 -20.49 -15.65
C GLN A 74 13.73 -19.70 -15.56
N VAL A 75 13.72 -18.50 -16.16
CA VAL A 75 12.55 -17.63 -16.26
C VAL A 75 11.91 -17.81 -17.64
N SER A 76 10.58 -17.85 -17.71
CA SER A 76 9.83 -17.74 -18.97
C SER A 76 9.05 -16.42 -18.97
N PRO A 77 9.69 -15.33 -19.44
CA PRO A 77 9.07 -14.01 -19.50
C PRO A 77 7.92 -13.96 -20.50
N ASN A 78 6.83 -13.23 -20.20
CA ASN A 78 5.93 -12.80 -21.28
C ASN A 78 6.61 -11.73 -22.14
N ILE A 79 7.35 -10.83 -21.50
CA ILE A 79 8.12 -9.76 -22.16
C ILE A 79 9.53 -9.77 -21.58
N GLU A 80 10.53 -9.99 -22.42
CA GLU A 80 11.95 -9.99 -22.06
C GLU A 80 12.63 -8.76 -22.67
N ILE A 81 13.19 -7.89 -21.84
CA ILE A 81 13.84 -6.66 -22.27
C ILE A 81 15.34 -6.77 -22.02
N LEU A 82 16.10 -7.00 -23.08
CA LEU A 82 17.57 -7.11 -23.06
C LEU A 82 18.25 -5.91 -23.71
N ALA A 83 17.49 -4.94 -24.22
CA ALA A 83 18.02 -3.76 -24.89
C ALA A 83 17.90 -2.50 -24.01
N ASP A 84 18.96 -1.70 -24.02
CA ASP A 84 19.00 -0.45 -23.27
C ASP A 84 18.02 0.59 -23.85
N GLY A 85 17.48 1.45 -22.99
CA GLY A 85 16.67 2.60 -23.41
C GLY A 85 15.26 2.25 -23.91
N VAL A 86 14.79 1.03 -23.64
CA VAL A 86 13.45 0.59 -24.06
C VAL A 86 12.37 1.29 -23.25
N LYS A 87 11.30 1.72 -23.91
CA LYS A 87 10.08 2.22 -23.27
C LYS A 87 8.92 1.26 -23.54
N LEU A 88 8.20 0.84 -22.50
CA LEU A 88 7.04 -0.05 -22.61
C LEU A 88 5.82 0.61 -21.95
N HIS A 89 4.80 0.95 -22.74
CA HIS A 89 3.63 1.68 -22.21
C HIS A 89 2.32 1.47 -22.96
N GLY A 90 1.20 1.79 -22.30
CA GLY A 90 -0.13 1.80 -22.91
C GLY A 90 -0.83 0.45 -23.00
N PHE A 91 -0.30 -0.60 -22.37
CA PHE A 91 -0.86 -1.95 -22.45
C PHE A 91 -1.67 -2.34 -21.23
N THR A 92 -2.64 -3.23 -21.42
CA THR A 92 -2.96 -4.22 -20.38
C THR A 92 -2.01 -5.40 -20.53
N ILE A 93 -1.21 -5.69 -19.50
CA ILE A 93 -0.28 -6.83 -19.49
C ILE A 93 -0.86 -7.89 -18.58
N LYS A 94 -1.37 -8.96 -19.19
CA LYS A 94 -2.06 -10.04 -18.52
C LYS A 94 -1.11 -11.22 -18.31
N ALA A 95 -1.12 -11.77 -17.10
CA ALA A 95 -0.35 -12.98 -16.80
C ALA A 95 -0.80 -14.15 -17.72
N PRO A 96 0.15 -15.02 -18.12
CA PRO A 96 -0.14 -16.09 -19.07
C PRO A 96 -1.09 -17.13 -18.44
N ALA A 97 -1.85 -17.87 -19.26
CA ALA A 97 -2.60 -19.01 -18.75
C ALA A 97 -1.61 -20.17 -18.46
N TYR A 98 -1.64 -20.75 -17.26
CA TYR A 98 -0.67 -21.79 -16.87
C TYR A 98 -1.19 -23.21 -17.16
N SER A 99 -0.28 -24.12 -17.55
CA SER A 99 -0.56 -25.56 -17.70
C SER A 99 0.10 -26.45 -16.63
N SER A 100 1.24 -26.04 -16.07
CA SER A 100 1.88 -26.64 -14.89
C SER A 100 2.90 -25.68 -14.26
N GLY A 101 2.69 -25.29 -13.00
CA GLY A 101 3.56 -24.37 -12.26
C GLY A 101 3.24 -22.89 -12.49
N ASN A 102 3.44 -22.05 -11.46
CA ASN A 102 3.07 -20.62 -11.50
C ASN A 102 4.28 -19.67 -11.48
N TYR A 103 5.51 -20.19 -11.59
CA TYR A 103 6.70 -19.37 -11.69
C TYR A 103 6.76 -18.76 -13.11
N SER A 104 6.32 -17.51 -13.21
CA SER A 104 6.40 -16.72 -14.43
C SER A 104 6.39 -15.25 -14.08
N SER A 105 7.07 -14.50 -14.92
CA SER A 105 7.21 -13.07 -14.76
C SER A 105 6.61 -12.40 -15.98
N GLY A 106 5.72 -11.43 -15.75
CA GLY A 106 5.13 -10.64 -16.83
C GLY A 106 6.23 -9.98 -17.66
N VAL A 107 7.05 -9.16 -17.02
CA VAL A 107 8.19 -8.49 -17.66
C VAL A 107 9.48 -8.87 -16.95
N VAL A 108 10.51 -9.24 -17.71
CA VAL A 108 11.86 -9.51 -17.20
C VAL A 108 12.84 -8.56 -17.85
N ILE A 109 13.60 -7.83 -17.04
CA ILE A 109 14.47 -6.74 -17.48
C ILE A 109 15.94 -7.06 -17.19
N GLY A 110 16.78 -7.03 -18.22
CA GLY A 110 18.23 -7.25 -18.13
C GLY A 110 19.05 -6.14 -18.77
N ALA A 111 18.51 -4.93 -18.83
CA ALA A 111 19.10 -3.81 -19.56
C ALA A 111 18.94 -2.47 -18.81
N GLN A 112 19.72 -1.48 -19.21
CA GLN A 112 19.78 -0.16 -18.59
C GLN A 112 18.75 0.80 -19.20
N ASN A 113 18.39 1.84 -18.44
CA ASN A 113 17.53 2.95 -18.89
C ASN A 113 16.19 2.48 -19.47
N VAL A 114 15.65 1.37 -18.95
CA VAL A 114 14.34 0.87 -19.34
C VAL A 114 13.27 1.66 -18.60
N GLU A 115 12.21 2.07 -19.30
CA GLU A 115 11.09 2.82 -18.76
C GLU A 115 9.80 2.01 -18.96
N VAL A 116 9.08 1.70 -17.88
CA VAL A 116 7.83 0.94 -17.93
C VAL A 116 6.74 1.78 -17.29
N TYR A 117 5.77 2.24 -18.10
CA TYR A 117 4.78 3.19 -17.59
C TYR A 117 3.41 3.12 -18.22
N SER A 118 2.39 3.65 -17.54
CA SER A 118 1.01 3.70 -18.06
C SER A 118 0.50 2.34 -18.55
N ASN A 119 0.88 1.27 -17.86
CA ASN A 119 0.37 -0.08 -18.11
C ASN A 119 -0.58 -0.53 -17.00
N ALA A 120 -1.51 -1.41 -17.35
CA ALA A 120 -2.35 -2.14 -16.41
C ALA A 120 -1.91 -3.60 -16.32
N PHE A 121 -1.21 -3.97 -15.24
CA PHE A 121 -0.79 -5.34 -14.96
C PHE A 121 -1.91 -6.13 -14.28
N GLN A 122 -2.22 -7.31 -14.83
CA GLN A 122 -3.16 -8.27 -14.27
C GLN A 122 -2.41 -9.57 -13.93
N CYS A 123 -2.12 -9.76 -12.65
CA CYS A 123 -1.19 -10.77 -12.15
C CYS A 123 -1.91 -12.00 -11.59
N TRP A 124 -1.36 -13.19 -11.76
CA TRP A 124 -1.90 -14.36 -11.07
C TRP A 124 -1.58 -14.35 -9.59
N SER A 125 -2.52 -14.80 -8.76
CA SER A 125 -2.20 -15.21 -7.41
C SER A 125 -1.25 -16.41 -7.44
N ALA A 126 -0.25 -16.38 -6.57
CA ALA A 126 0.64 -17.48 -6.28
C ALA A 126 -0.14 -18.70 -5.72
N ASN A 127 0.47 -19.87 -5.81
CA ASN A 127 0.00 -21.09 -5.12
C ASN A 127 0.72 -21.31 -3.77
N THR A 128 1.95 -20.81 -3.66
CA THR A 128 2.86 -20.91 -2.52
C THR A 128 3.78 -19.69 -2.50
N SER A 129 4.58 -19.52 -1.45
CA SER A 129 5.65 -18.50 -1.39
C SER A 129 6.79 -18.74 -2.38
N ASP A 130 6.87 -19.94 -2.98
CA ASP A 130 7.89 -20.28 -3.96
C ASP A 130 7.37 -20.19 -5.41
N GLU A 131 6.05 -20.30 -5.63
CA GLU A 131 5.42 -20.20 -6.95
C GLU A 131 4.68 -18.87 -7.14
N ILE A 132 5.41 -17.76 -6.96
CA ILE A 132 4.82 -16.42 -7.02
C ILE A 132 4.77 -15.89 -8.44
N GLY A 133 3.59 -15.42 -8.86
CA GLY A 133 3.42 -14.67 -10.10
C GLY A 133 3.96 -13.25 -9.93
N GLN A 134 5.02 -12.92 -10.67
CA GLN A 134 5.67 -11.60 -10.62
C GLN A 134 5.24 -10.74 -11.80
N ALA A 135 4.82 -9.49 -11.58
CA ALA A 135 4.46 -8.61 -12.70
C ALA A 135 5.70 -8.14 -13.46
N ILE A 136 6.69 -7.64 -12.72
CA ILE A 136 7.99 -7.18 -13.23
C ILE A 136 9.07 -7.79 -12.35
N GLN A 137 10.11 -8.33 -12.97
CA GLN A 137 11.36 -8.64 -12.28
C GLN A 137 12.57 -8.19 -13.09
N THR A 138 13.70 -7.96 -12.43
CA THR A 138 14.98 -7.78 -13.10
C THR A 138 15.78 -9.08 -13.08
N TYR A 139 16.72 -9.27 -14.01
CA TYR A 139 17.68 -10.36 -13.89
C TYR A 139 18.59 -10.16 -12.68
N GLN A 140 18.99 -11.28 -12.10
CA GLN A 140 19.95 -11.33 -11.00
C GLN A 140 21.34 -11.69 -11.56
N GLU A 141 22.41 -11.16 -10.95
CA GLU A 141 23.81 -11.30 -11.42
C GLU A 141 24.29 -12.75 -11.64
N THR A 142 23.85 -13.71 -10.82
CA THR A 142 24.18 -15.14 -10.97
C THR A 142 23.43 -15.79 -12.13
N ALA A 143 22.22 -15.31 -12.44
CA ALA A 143 21.43 -15.80 -13.58
C ALA A 143 21.91 -15.20 -14.90
N MET A 144 22.33 -13.93 -14.88
CA MET A 144 22.89 -13.21 -16.01
C MET A 144 24.14 -12.43 -15.57
N PRO A 145 25.33 -13.03 -15.64
CA PRO A 145 26.57 -12.37 -15.24
C PRO A 145 26.83 -11.08 -16.01
N GLY A 146 27.16 -10.01 -15.29
CA GLY A 146 27.36 -8.67 -15.83
C GLY A 146 26.06 -7.89 -16.07
N VAL A 147 24.90 -8.39 -15.62
CA VAL A 147 23.64 -7.68 -15.83
C VAL A 147 23.61 -6.38 -15.04
N ASN A 148 23.08 -5.34 -15.65
CA ASN A 148 22.99 -4.02 -15.06
C ASN A 148 21.65 -3.38 -15.47
N VAL A 149 20.83 -3.05 -14.49
CA VAL A 149 19.51 -2.42 -14.70
C VAL A 149 19.46 -0.96 -14.25
N SER A 150 20.63 -0.34 -14.14
CA SER A 150 20.82 1.10 -13.92
C SER A 150 19.90 1.96 -14.77
N GLY A 151 19.26 2.97 -14.17
CA GLY A 151 18.35 3.88 -14.87
C GLY A 151 16.97 3.30 -15.15
N LEU A 152 16.64 2.10 -14.64
CA LEU A 152 15.28 1.56 -14.69
C LEU A 152 14.30 2.52 -13.99
N ASN A 153 13.21 2.85 -14.67
CA ASN A 153 12.13 3.69 -14.16
C ASN A 153 10.77 3.00 -14.38
N VAL A 154 10.06 2.66 -13.30
CA VAL A 154 8.74 2.03 -13.34
C VAL A 154 7.72 2.98 -12.72
N HIS A 155 6.83 3.55 -13.53
CA HIS A 155 5.91 4.58 -13.05
C HIS A 155 4.53 4.65 -13.70
N ASP A 156 3.55 5.26 -13.03
CA ASP A 156 2.18 5.42 -13.55
C ASP A 156 1.52 4.10 -13.99
N ASN A 157 1.91 2.96 -13.40
CA ASN A 157 1.29 1.67 -13.68
C ASN A 157 0.26 1.32 -12.61
N THR A 158 -0.73 0.51 -13.00
CA THR A 158 -1.65 -0.14 -12.06
C THR A 158 -1.38 -1.63 -12.01
N PHE A 159 -1.30 -2.20 -10.82
CA PHE A 159 -1.14 -3.63 -10.58
C PHE A 159 -2.35 -4.18 -9.83
N THR A 160 -2.93 -5.25 -10.34
CA THR A 160 -4.06 -5.95 -9.72
C THR A 160 -3.94 -7.45 -9.92
N ASP A 161 -4.56 -8.25 -9.07
CA ASP A 161 -4.74 -9.67 -9.37
C ASP A 161 -5.73 -9.85 -10.54
N LEU A 162 -5.41 -10.80 -11.41
CA LEU A 162 -6.27 -11.26 -12.48
C LEU A 162 -7.43 -12.10 -11.92
N ILE A 163 -7.11 -12.94 -10.94
CA ILE A 163 -8.06 -13.72 -10.14
C ILE A 163 -7.55 -13.73 -8.70
N ALA A 164 -8.43 -13.36 -7.77
CA ALA A 164 -8.14 -13.36 -6.35
C ALA A 164 -7.81 -14.78 -5.86
N GLY A 165 -6.65 -14.93 -5.24
CA GLY A 165 -6.23 -16.14 -4.55
C GLY A 165 -5.65 -15.83 -3.18
N THR A 166 -5.44 -16.85 -2.35
CA THR A 166 -5.09 -16.65 -0.94
C THR A 166 -3.65 -16.21 -0.70
N TRP A 167 -2.76 -16.47 -1.66
CA TRP A 167 -1.37 -16.01 -1.58
C TRP A 167 -1.17 -14.63 -2.20
N GLY A 168 -1.97 -14.26 -3.20
CA GLY A 168 -1.81 -12.99 -3.90
C GLY A 168 -0.62 -12.98 -4.87
N TYR A 169 -0.34 -11.85 -5.48
CA TYR A 169 0.75 -11.68 -6.44
C TYR A 169 1.93 -10.89 -5.86
N GLU A 170 3.09 -10.98 -6.52
CA GLU A 170 4.19 -10.04 -6.31
C GLU A 170 4.28 -9.07 -7.48
N ALA A 171 4.32 -7.77 -7.21
CA ALA A 171 4.26 -6.81 -8.30
C ALA A 171 5.64 -6.57 -8.92
N ILE A 172 6.59 -6.06 -8.15
CA ILE A 172 7.90 -5.65 -8.65
C ILE A 172 9.00 -6.29 -7.80
N TYR A 173 9.90 -7.04 -8.45
CA TYR A 173 11.11 -7.58 -7.84
C TYR A 173 12.37 -7.05 -8.52
N ILE A 174 13.08 -6.16 -7.84
CA ILE A 174 14.37 -5.66 -8.30
C ILE A 174 15.48 -6.49 -7.65
N ASN A 175 15.96 -7.49 -8.40
CA ASN A 175 17.04 -8.36 -8.01
C ASN A 175 18.38 -7.62 -7.89
N ARG A 176 19.31 -8.24 -7.15
CA ARG A 176 20.72 -7.84 -7.13
C ARG A 176 21.35 -7.99 -8.52
N ASP A 177 21.87 -6.90 -9.05
CA ASP A 177 22.60 -6.85 -10.32
C ASP A 177 24.08 -6.48 -10.11
N THR A 178 24.87 -6.45 -11.18
CA THR A 178 26.21 -5.86 -11.13
C THR A 178 26.11 -4.44 -10.61
N ALA A 179 26.96 -4.08 -9.64
CA ALA A 179 26.96 -2.77 -9.00
C ALA A 179 26.89 -1.62 -10.01
N GLY A 180 25.68 -1.09 -10.19
CA GLY A 180 25.36 0.05 -11.03
C GLY A 180 25.19 1.30 -10.19
N GLY A 181 25.97 2.34 -10.46
CA GLY A 181 25.94 3.60 -9.72
C GLY A 181 24.76 4.51 -10.06
N ILE A 182 23.88 4.12 -10.97
CA ILE A 182 22.74 4.93 -11.43
C ILE A 182 21.47 4.43 -10.74
N LEU A 183 20.62 5.39 -10.38
CA LEU A 183 19.36 5.19 -9.67
C LEU A 183 18.41 4.24 -10.42
N VAL A 184 17.77 3.35 -9.68
CA VAL A 184 16.53 2.65 -10.07
C VAL A 184 15.34 3.31 -9.37
N THR A 185 14.25 3.55 -10.10
CA THR A 185 13.09 4.27 -9.57
C THR A 185 11.80 3.48 -9.77
N VAL A 186 11.00 3.38 -8.71
CA VAL A 186 9.64 2.85 -8.70
C VAL A 186 8.74 3.94 -8.12
N GLN A 187 7.95 4.61 -8.95
CA GLN A 187 7.19 5.77 -8.49
C GLN A 187 5.78 5.89 -9.07
N ASP A 188 4.88 6.55 -8.36
CA ASP A 188 3.55 6.89 -8.89
C ASP A 188 2.72 5.68 -9.37
N ASN A 189 3.01 4.48 -8.86
CA ASN A 189 2.26 3.28 -9.20
C ASN A 189 1.14 3.03 -8.20
N THR A 190 0.07 2.37 -8.66
CA THR A 190 -1.04 1.91 -7.82
C THR A 190 -1.05 0.38 -7.78
N PHE A 191 -1.07 -0.19 -6.58
CA PHE A 191 -1.15 -1.63 -6.34
C PHE A 191 -2.41 -1.92 -5.52
N SER A 192 -3.25 -2.82 -6.02
CA SER A 192 -4.51 -3.19 -5.38
C SER A 192 -4.77 -4.70 -5.43
N GLY A 193 -5.80 -5.13 -4.70
CA GLY A 193 -6.27 -6.51 -4.72
C GLY A 193 -5.50 -7.42 -3.77
N ASN A 194 -5.38 -8.70 -4.11
CA ASN A 194 -4.69 -9.66 -3.26
C ASN A 194 -3.17 -9.59 -3.48
N ILE A 195 -2.48 -8.80 -2.66
CA ILE A 195 -1.03 -8.57 -2.78
C ILE A 195 -0.27 -9.44 -1.75
N PHE A 196 0.62 -10.30 -2.23
CA PHE A 196 1.60 -11.02 -1.41
C PHE A 196 2.72 -10.08 -0.99
N ARG A 197 3.35 -9.46 -1.99
CA ARG A 197 4.41 -8.46 -1.89
C ARG A 197 4.27 -7.39 -2.95
N ALA A 198 4.35 -6.09 -2.63
CA ALA A 198 4.23 -5.08 -3.68
C ALA A 198 5.58 -4.80 -4.33
N VAL A 199 6.57 -4.33 -3.57
CA VAL A 199 7.89 -3.95 -4.11
C VAL A 199 9.00 -4.57 -3.29
N THR A 200 9.86 -5.36 -3.93
CA THR A 200 11.08 -5.92 -3.34
C THR A 200 12.31 -5.32 -4.03
N VAL A 201 13.30 -4.86 -3.25
CA VAL A 201 14.57 -4.30 -3.76
C VAL A 201 15.76 -4.94 -3.06
N GLU A 202 16.62 -5.57 -3.86
CA GLU A 202 17.85 -6.27 -3.43
C GLU A 202 19.14 -5.56 -3.87
N ARG A 203 19.07 -4.28 -4.26
CA ARG A 203 20.23 -3.50 -4.71
C ARG A 203 20.31 -2.13 -4.08
N SER A 204 21.51 -1.54 -4.09
CA SER A 204 21.76 -0.14 -3.75
C SER A 204 21.22 0.85 -4.80
N ASN A 205 21.16 2.13 -4.43
CA ASN A 205 20.74 3.25 -5.27
C ASN A 205 19.34 3.04 -5.88
N ALA A 206 18.33 2.95 -5.01
CA ALA A 206 16.94 2.78 -5.42
C ALA A 206 16.03 3.80 -4.74
N THR A 207 15.04 4.30 -5.47
CA THR A 207 13.98 5.16 -4.93
C THR A 207 12.62 4.50 -5.15
N ILE A 208 11.87 4.35 -4.08
CA ILE A 208 10.46 3.94 -4.08
C ILE A 208 9.65 5.14 -3.59
N ASN A 209 8.97 5.84 -4.51
CA ASN A 209 8.36 7.14 -4.21
C ASN A 209 6.89 7.23 -4.61
N ASN A 210 6.03 7.78 -3.75
CA ASN A 210 4.65 8.14 -4.10
C ASN A 210 3.80 6.99 -4.67
N ASN A 211 4.03 5.76 -4.22
CA ASN A 211 3.23 4.61 -4.61
C ASN A 211 2.03 4.42 -3.67
N SER A 212 0.88 4.00 -4.20
CA SER A 212 -0.30 3.60 -3.42
C SER A 212 -0.41 2.08 -3.38
N ILE A 213 -0.18 1.48 -2.22
CA ILE A 213 -0.11 0.03 -2.01
C ILE A 213 -1.21 -0.39 -1.03
N ILE A 214 -2.23 -1.10 -1.53
CA ILE A 214 -3.38 -1.52 -0.73
C ILE A 214 -3.68 -3.00 -0.96
N THR A 215 -3.56 -3.82 0.09
CA THR A 215 -3.85 -5.26 0.01
C THR A 215 -5.22 -5.63 0.61
N ASP A 216 -5.91 -6.54 -0.07
CA ASP A 216 -7.14 -7.20 0.37
C ASP A 216 -6.89 -8.54 1.09
N LEU A 217 -5.62 -8.94 1.22
CA LEU A 217 -5.20 -10.08 2.00
C LEU A 217 -4.95 -9.71 3.46
N ALA A 218 -4.87 -10.74 4.29
CA ALA A 218 -4.41 -10.65 5.67
C ALA A 218 -3.34 -11.72 5.87
N PRO A 219 -2.34 -11.50 6.74
CA PRO A 219 -1.41 -12.56 7.12
C PRO A 219 -2.18 -13.63 7.88
N THR A 220 -1.88 -14.91 7.61
CA THR A 220 -2.48 -16.03 8.36
C THR A 220 -1.60 -16.50 9.51
N ASP A 221 -0.27 -16.30 9.42
CA ASP A 221 0.65 -16.42 10.54
C ASP A 221 1.87 -15.48 10.37
N ALA A 222 2.82 -15.57 11.30
CA ALA A 222 4.03 -14.73 11.31
C ALA A 222 5.21 -15.31 10.49
N THR A 223 5.01 -16.42 9.77
CA THR A 223 6.03 -17.19 9.05
C THR A 223 5.71 -17.20 7.56
N LEU A 224 6.70 -17.22 6.68
CA LEU A 224 6.52 -17.26 5.20
C LEU A 224 5.98 -18.61 4.66
N SER A 225 5.39 -19.45 5.52
CA SER A 225 4.97 -20.82 5.18
C SER A 225 3.47 -21.00 4.91
N THR A 226 2.67 -19.94 5.01
CA THR A 226 1.21 -20.01 4.82
C THR A 226 0.72 -18.89 3.91
N ALA A 227 -0.52 -18.98 3.44
CA ALA A 227 -1.05 -18.01 2.49
C ALA A 227 -1.34 -16.66 3.19
N GLY A 228 -1.00 -15.53 2.57
CA GLY A 228 -1.36 -14.22 3.12
C GLY A 228 -0.58 -13.06 2.51
N ALA A 229 -0.86 -11.86 3.00
CA ALA A 229 -0.08 -10.66 2.67
C ALA A 229 1.13 -10.55 3.58
N TYR A 230 2.33 -10.48 3.00
CA TYR A 230 3.56 -10.47 3.76
C TYR A 230 4.17 -9.09 3.85
N GLU A 231 4.51 -8.47 2.72
CA GLU A 231 5.32 -7.24 2.73
C GLU A 231 4.74 -6.21 1.77
N GLY A 232 4.47 -4.99 2.23
CA GLY A 232 4.16 -3.90 1.31
C GLY A 232 5.40 -3.55 0.49
N ILE A 233 6.43 -3.05 1.17
CA ILE A 233 7.74 -2.77 0.58
C ILE A 233 8.81 -3.52 1.37
N SER A 234 9.72 -4.17 0.64
CA SER A 234 10.88 -4.87 1.18
C SER A 234 12.17 -4.28 0.62
N VAL A 235 13.00 -3.75 1.51
CA VAL A 235 14.38 -3.33 1.24
C VAL A 235 15.29 -4.27 2.01
N ARG A 236 15.78 -5.32 1.34
CA ARG A 236 16.73 -6.28 1.88
C ARG A 236 17.36 -7.04 0.73
N ASP A 237 18.57 -7.52 0.91
CA ASP A 237 19.20 -8.42 -0.04
C ASP A 237 19.10 -9.87 0.43
N ALA A 238 18.04 -10.57 -0.01
CA ALA A 238 17.86 -12.00 0.23
C ALA A 238 18.48 -12.87 -0.88
N GLY A 239 19.28 -12.27 -1.76
CA GLY A 239 19.79 -12.89 -2.96
C GLY A 239 20.77 -14.05 -2.73
N PHE A 240 20.97 -14.84 -3.79
CA PHE A 240 21.93 -15.95 -3.80
C PHE A 240 23.36 -15.47 -3.51
N GLY A 241 24.04 -16.20 -2.62
CA GLY A 241 25.38 -15.83 -2.13
C GLY A 241 25.38 -15.14 -0.77
N GLY A 242 24.21 -14.93 -0.16
CA GLY A 242 24.05 -14.30 1.14
C GLY A 242 23.91 -12.78 1.04
N PRO A 243 23.46 -12.11 2.11
CA PRO A 243 23.13 -10.69 2.06
C PRO A 243 24.35 -9.80 1.81
N VAL A 244 24.13 -8.67 1.13
CA VAL A 244 25.14 -7.66 0.84
C VAL A 244 24.62 -6.30 1.25
N ASP A 245 25.50 -5.47 1.83
CA ASP A 245 25.14 -4.14 2.29
C ASP A 245 24.52 -3.28 1.18
N GLN A 246 23.39 -2.66 1.51
CA GLN A 246 22.69 -1.73 0.64
C GLN A 246 22.92 -0.29 1.10
N THR A 247 22.98 0.64 0.15
CA THR A 247 23.08 2.08 0.42
C THR A 247 22.35 2.90 -0.63
N GLY A 248 22.04 4.17 -0.31
CA GLY A 248 21.34 5.08 -1.21
C GLY A 248 19.90 4.64 -1.50
N ILE A 249 19.23 3.98 -0.55
CA ILE A 249 17.82 3.61 -0.69
C ILE A 249 16.94 4.71 -0.11
N ILE A 250 15.95 5.14 -0.90
CA ILE A 250 14.96 6.14 -0.49
C ILE A 250 13.56 5.54 -0.64
N VAL A 251 12.81 5.48 0.45
CA VAL A 251 11.41 5.07 0.50
C VAL A 251 10.60 6.26 0.97
N THR A 252 9.89 6.95 0.07
CA THR A 252 9.25 8.21 0.44
C THR A 252 7.85 8.41 -0.13
N ASN A 253 6.98 9.08 0.63
CA ASN A 253 5.62 9.42 0.21
C ASN A 253 4.74 8.24 -0.21
N ASN A 254 5.08 7.01 0.18
CA ASN A 254 4.28 5.83 -0.17
C ASN A 254 3.11 5.68 0.82
N THR A 255 1.99 5.18 0.33
CA THR A 255 0.88 4.70 1.17
C THR A 255 0.92 3.17 1.19
N ILE A 256 1.02 2.56 2.38
CA ILE A 256 1.15 1.10 2.55
C ILE A 256 0.10 0.61 3.56
N ASN A 257 -1.02 0.14 3.04
CA ASN A 257 -2.21 -0.08 3.83
C ASN A 257 -2.88 -1.45 3.60
N GLY A 258 -3.58 -1.92 4.63
CA GLY A 258 -4.69 -2.85 4.44
C GLY A 258 -5.96 -2.15 3.94
N SER A 259 -6.76 -2.84 3.13
CA SER A 259 -8.02 -2.30 2.60
C SER A 259 -9.12 -2.13 3.65
N SER A 260 -9.01 -2.82 4.79
CA SER A 260 -9.88 -2.67 5.95
C SER A 260 -9.14 -3.07 7.23
N ALA A 261 -9.76 -2.90 8.40
CA ALA A 261 -9.12 -3.16 9.70
C ALA A 261 -8.66 -4.62 9.92
N SER A 262 -9.23 -5.59 9.19
CA SER A 262 -8.86 -7.01 9.27
C SER A 262 -7.97 -7.48 8.12
N LYS A 263 -7.55 -6.55 7.26
CA LYS A 263 -6.70 -6.77 6.09
C LYS A 263 -5.44 -5.93 6.25
N GLY A 264 -4.36 -6.35 5.61
CA GLY A 264 -3.06 -5.69 5.71
C GLY A 264 -1.91 -6.66 5.55
N PHE A 265 -0.69 -6.11 5.53
CA PHE A 265 0.52 -6.91 5.44
C PHE A 265 0.95 -7.41 6.82
N LEU A 266 1.67 -8.53 6.86
CA LEU A 266 2.46 -8.89 8.04
C LEU A 266 3.42 -7.77 8.41
N GLN A 267 4.08 -7.19 7.40
CA GLN A 267 5.01 -6.07 7.51
C GLN A 267 4.65 -5.01 6.44
N GLY A 268 4.29 -3.80 6.83
CA GLY A 268 4.09 -2.72 5.87
C GLY A 268 5.40 -2.42 5.13
N LEU A 269 6.45 -2.14 5.90
CA LEU A 269 7.80 -1.90 5.41
C LEU A 269 8.78 -2.83 6.12
N ARG A 270 9.59 -3.56 5.36
CA ARG A 270 10.70 -4.36 5.88
C ARG A 270 12.04 -3.78 5.47
N LEU A 271 12.88 -3.49 6.44
CA LEU A 271 14.19 -2.84 6.27
C LEU A 271 15.30 -3.74 6.81
N GLY A 272 16.11 -4.24 5.90
CA GLY A 272 17.27 -5.06 6.13
C GLY A 272 16.97 -6.53 6.44
N ILE A 273 18.02 -7.34 6.38
CA ILE A 273 18.07 -8.75 6.82
C ILE A 273 19.35 -9.03 7.62
N THR A 274 19.36 -10.11 8.38
CA THR A 274 20.56 -10.57 9.11
C THR A 274 21.75 -10.72 8.18
N GLY A 275 22.89 -10.12 8.53
CA GLY A 275 24.11 -10.14 7.71
C GLY A 275 24.34 -8.87 6.89
N GLU A 276 23.36 -7.97 6.81
CA GLU A 276 23.56 -6.62 6.27
C GLU A 276 24.01 -5.65 7.37
N THR A 277 24.98 -4.82 7.02
CA THR A 277 25.44 -3.67 7.80
C THR A 277 25.08 -2.40 7.05
N PHE A 278 24.10 -1.67 7.55
CA PHE A 278 23.78 -0.35 7.02
C PHE A 278 24.67 0.71 7.67
N VAL A 279 25.30 1.53 6.84
CA VAL A 279 26.00 2.74 7.29
C VAL A 279 25.01 3.90 7.34
N ALA A 280 25.40 5.01 8.00
CA ALA A 280 24.52 6.16 8.20
C ALA A 280 23.80 6.59 6.89
N SER A 281 22.47 6.64 6.94
CA SER A 281 21.59 6.99 5.81
C SER A 281 21.67 6.05 4.60
N SER A 282 22.10 4.80 4.78
CA SER A 282 21.96 3.74 3.78
C SER A 282 20.50 3.58 3.32
N VAL A 283 19.56 3.75 4.25
CA VAL A 283 18.12 3.72 3.97
C VAL A 283 17.46 4.95 4.59
N THR A 284 16.70 5.70 3.78
CA THR A 284 15.88 6.82 4.24
C THR A 284 14.41 6.53 3.97
N ALA A 285 13.61 6.40 5.02
CA ALA A 285 12.18 6.18 4.98
C ALA A 285 11.44 7.39 5.58
N THR A 286 10.86 8.26 4.72
CA THR A 286 10.23 9.52 5.17
C THR A 286 8.97 9.87 4.38
N GLY A 287 8.00 10.54 4.99
CA GLY A 287 6.76 10.96 4.33
C GLY A 287 5.79 9.81 4.02
N ASN A 288 6.06 8.58 4.46
CA ASN A 288 5.20 7.43 4.17
C ASN A 288 3.99 7.40 5.12
N THR A 289 2.86 6.90 4.61
CA THR A 289 1.70 6.52 5.42
C THR A 289 1.63 5.00 5.49
N ILE A 290 1.75 4.44 6.69
CA ILE A 290 1.84 3.00 6.94
C ILE A 290 0.78 2.64 7.97
N SER A 291 -0.28 1.95 7.56
CA SER A 291 -1.41 1.68 8.45
C SER A 291 -2.08 0.33 8.23
N ARG A 292 -2.77 -0.16 9.27
CA ARG A 292 -3.55 -1.41 9.24
C ARG A 292 -2.72 -2.64 8.90
N ASN A 293 -1.43 -2.64 9.24
CA ASN A 293 -0.57 -3.82 9.12
C ASN A 293 -0.41 -4.50 10.47
N THR A 294 0.01 -5.76 10.49
CA THR A 294 0.41 -6.41 11.75
C THR A 294 1.62 -5.68 12.34
N VAL A 295 2.66 -5.47 11.54
CA VAL A 295 3.80 -4.62 11.87
C VAL A 295 3.89 -3.51 10.84
N GLY A 296 3.89 -2.24 11.26
CA GLY A 296 4.08 -1.11 10.37
C GLY A 296 5.46 -1.16 9.71
N VAL A 297 6.52 -1.11 10.52
CA VAL A 297 7.91 -1.24 10.06
C VAL A 297 8.63 -2.32 10.84
N LEU A 298 9.20 -3.29 10.12
CA LEU A 298 10.12 -4.27 10.67
C LEU A 298 11.56 -3.88 10.29
N VAL A 299 12.43 -3.78 11.29
CA VAL A 299 13.87 -3.63 11.07
C VAL A 299 14.55 -4.94 11.40
N LYS A 300 15.11 -5.56 10.37
CA LYS A 300 15.91 -6.79 10.40
C LYS A 300 15.16 -8.04 10.90
N ASP A 301 15.76 -9.21 10.68
CA ASP A 301 15.33 -10.50 11.20
C ASP A 301 15.89 -10.79 12.61
N PRO A 302 15.21 -11.63 13.41
CA PRO A 302 15.61 -11.94 14.78
C PRO A 302 16.80 -12.92 14.81
N VAL A 303 18.02 -12.41 14.67
CA VAL A 303 19.27 -13.16 14.89
C VAL A 303 20.35 -12.18 15.41
N ALA A 304 21.53 -12.70 15.77
CA ALA A 304 22.71 -12.04 16.36
C ALA A 304 22.80 -10.50 16.15
N PRO A 305 23.23 -9.74 17.17
CA PRO A 305 23.28 -8.27 17.10
C PRO A 305 24.13 -7.81 15.90
N ASP A 306 23.54 -6.99 15.03
CA ASP A 306 24.25 -6.26 13.97
C ASP A 306 24.15 -4.76 14.26
N VAL A 307 24.39 -3.89 13.28
CA VAL A 307 24.28 -2.43 13.45
C VAL A 307 23.44 -1.76 12.36
N ALA A 308 22.58 -2.54 11.70
CA ALA A 308 21.76 -2.08 10.59
C ALA A 308 20.81 -0.94 10.96
N ALA A 309 20.25 -0.93 12.18
CA ALA A 309 19.31 0.13 12.57
C ALA A 309 19.96 1.52 12.61
N SER A 310 21.27 1.61 12.88
CA SER A 310 22.02 2.88 12.87
C SER A 310 22.16 3.52 11.48
N GLY A 311 21.97 2.74 10.42
CA GLY A 311 22.00 3.21 9.03
C GLY A 311 20.65 3.63 8.47
N ILE A 312 19.59 3.54 9.26
CA ILE A 312 18.20 3.81 8.83
C ILE A 312 17.75 5.15 9.39
N VAL A 313 17.25 6.01 8.51
CA VAL A 313 16.50 7.23 8.88
C VAL A 313 15.01 6.94 8.71
N LEU A 314 14.29 6.73 9.80
CA LEU A 314 12.84 6.49 9.80
C LEU A 314 12.13 7.67 10.46
N ASN A 315 11.92 8.77 9.75
CA ASN A 315 11.38 10.01 10.33
C ASN A 315 10.34 10.66 9.42
N ASN A 316 9.45 11.48 9.98
CA ASN A 316 8.39 12.18 9.26
C ASN A 316 7.41 11.23 8.54
N ASN A 317 7.10 10.07 9.12
CA ASN A 317 6.10 9.14 8.61
C ASN A 317 4.82 9.18 9.47
N ASN A 318 3.70 8.80 8.87
CA ASN A 318 2.46 8.50 9.56
C ASN A 318 2.34 6.98 9.75
N ILE A 319 2.60 6.49 10.96
CA ILE A 319 2.57 5.06 11.33
C ILE A 319 1.44 4.88 12.33
N MET A 320 0.26 4.47 11.87
CA MET A 320 -0.93 4.41 12.74
C MET A 320 -1.86 3.25 12.41
N GLY A 321 -2.56 2.74 13.42
CA GLY A 321 -3.54 1.67 13.26
C GLY A 321 -2.92 0.33 12.89
N ASN A 322 -1.62 0.14 13.14
CA ASN A 322 -0.94 -1.15 13.06
C ASN A 322 -1.01 -1.84 14.43
N THR A 323 -0.91 -3.17 14.48
CA THR A 323 -0.83 -3.88 15.77
C THR A 323 0.45 -3.46 16.53
N THR A 324 1.57 -3.42 15.80
CA THR A 324 2.84 -2.84 16.26
C THR A 324 3.30 -1.83 15.22
N GLY A 325 3.57 -0.58 15.61
CA GLY A 325 4.02 0.46 14.69
C GLY A 325 5.42 0.19 14.16
N VAL A 326 6.38 -0.04 15.05
CA VAL A 326 7.75 -0.43 14.70
C VAL A 326 8.22 -1.60 15.54
N ASN A 327 8.81 -2.60 14.89
CA ASN A 327 9.53 -3.68 15.55
C ASN A 327 11.00 -3.65 15.12
N ASN A 328 11.88 -3.19 16.00
CA ASN A 328 13.32 -3.25 15.78
C ASN A 328 13.91 -4.53 16.36
N LEU A 329 14.23 -5.49 15.49
CA LEU A 329 14.87 -6.74 15.88
C LEU A 329 16.41 -6.65 15.86
N ASP A 330 16.98 -5.51 15.44
CA ASP A 330 18.41 -5.27 15.59
C ASP A 330 18.76 -4.94 17.05
N ALA A 331 19.37 -5.92 17.73
CA ALA A 331 19.78 -5.79 19.12
C ALA A 331 21.07 -4.99 19.34
N GLY A 332 21.83 -4.67 18.28
CA GLY A 332 23.12 -3.99 18.41
C GLY A 332 23.07 -2.47 18.22
N SER A 333 21.95 -1.90 17.76
CA SER A 333 21.81 -0.46 17.59
C SER A 333 20.38 0.05 17.80
N SER A 334 20.26 1.31 18.25
CA SER A 334 18.96 1.99 18.36
C SER A 334 18.52 2.50 16.99
N LEU A 335 17.25 2.29 16.65
CA LEU A 335 16.61 2.97 15.55
C LEU A 335 16.16 4.37 16.00
N ASP A 336 16.49 5.42 15.24
CA ASP A 336 15.88 6.75 15.42
C ASP A 336 14.55 6.83 14.66
N ALA A 337 13.47 6.96 15.41
CA ALA A 337 12.10 7.12 14.94
C ALA A 337 11.41 8.33 15.60
N THR A 338 12.17 9.33 16.02
CA THR A 338 11.70 10.40 16.89
C THR A 338 10.69 11.35 16.25
N LEU A 339 10.64 11.43 14.92
CA LEU A 339 9.78 12.37 14.18
C LEU A 339 8.63 11.69 13.43
N ASN A 340 8.17 10.51 13.87
CA ASN A 340 6.98 9.87 13.28
C ASN A 340 5.71 10.17 14.09
N TYR A 341 4.59 10.28 13.39
CA TYR A 341 3.27 10.25 14.01
C TYR A 341 2.81 8.81 14.22
N TRP A 342 2.36 8.52 15.44
CA TRP A 342 2.05 7.16 15.87
C TRP A 342 0.55 6.87 15.94
N GLY A 343 -0.32 7.81 15.55
CA GLY A 343 -1.76 7.78 15.86
C GLY A 343 -2.14 8.48 17.17
N SER A 344 -1.16 8.99 17.92
CA SER A 344 -1.33 9.79 19.14
C SER A 344 -0.22 10.83 19.23
N TYR A 345 -0.55 12.06 19.62
CA TYR A 345 0.46 13.11 19.84
C TYR A 345 1.34 12.80 21.07
N LYS A 346 0.87 11.97 22.01
CA LYS A 346 1.70 11.51 23.13
C LYS A 346 2.84 10.59 22.69
N GLY A 347 2.77 10.05 21.48
CA GLY A 347 3.80 9.18 20.90
C GLY A 347 3.43 7.71 20.95
N ALA A 348 4.41 6.86 20.59
CA ALA A 348 4.24 5.42 20.48
C ALA A 348 3.75 4.76 21.77
N GLY A 349 2.73 3.92 21.68
CA GLY A 349 2.15 3.16 22.80
C GLY A 349 1.45 4.01 23.87
N LEU A 350 1.39 5.34 23.71
CA LEU A 350 0.82 6.25 24.69
C LEU A 350 -0.56 6.74 24.26
N SER A 351 -1.50 6.72 25.21
CA SER A 351 -2.84 7.24 25.00
C SER A 351 -2.89 8.75 25.24
N ASP A 352 -3.60 9.44 24.36
CA ASP A 352 -3.94 10.86 24.53
C ASP A 352 -5.32 11.11 25.18
N GLY A 353 -6.03 10.04 25.57
CA GLY A 353 -7.40 10.07 26.08
C GLY A 353 -8.46 9.69 25.03
N PHE A 354 -8.13 9.79 23.73
CA PHE A 354 -9.03 9.45 22.62
C PHE A 354 -8.48 8.30 21.78
N ARG A 355 -7.19 8.36 21.47
CA ARG A 355 -6.45 7.40 20.67
C ARG A 355 -5.27 6.86 21.47
N THR A 356 -4.80 5.70 21.08
CA THR A 356 -3.54 5.14 21.57
C THR A 356 -2.59 5.04 20.39
N GLY A 357 -1.40 5.60 20.55
CA GLY A 357 -0.38 5.49 19.51
C GLY A 357 0.05 4.03 19.33
N ASP A 358 0.39 3.64 18.11
CA ASP A 358 0.92 2.32 17.80
C ASP A 358 2.14 2.02 18.69
N SER A 359 2.19 0.80 19.21
CA SER A 359 3.30 0.38 20.08
C SER A 359 4.59 0.20 19.30
N VAL A 360 5.73 0.28 19.99
CA VAL A 360 7.04 -0.08 19.42
C VAL A 360 7.71 -1.19 20.24
N SER A 361 8.51 -2.01 19.58
CA SER A 361 9.32 -3.06 20.22
C SER A 361 10.78 -2.99 19.80
N GLY A 362 11.67 -3.43 20.69
CA GLY A 362 13.12 -3.31 20.51
C GLY A 362 13.69 -1.96 20.94
N THR A 363 14.96 -1.71 20.63
CA THR A 363 15.61 -0.42 20.93
C THR A 363 15.22 0.60 19.87
N VAL A 364 14.13 1.35 20.14
CA VAL A 364 13.60 2.39 19.25
C VAL A 364 13.52 3.70 20.02
N SER A 365 14.14 4.75 19.50
CA SER A 365 14.00 6.11 20.02
C SER A 365 12.74 6.74 19.43
N THR A 366 11.77 7.07 20.27
CA THR A 366 10.51 7.70 19.86
C THR A 366 10.41 9.11 20.43
N GLY A 367 9.69 9.96 19.70
CA GLY A 367 9.34 11.31 20.14
C GLY A 367 7.89 11.37 20.59
N SER A 368 7.59 12.46 21.29
CA SER A 368 6.22 12.93 21.49
C SER A 368 6.09 14.31 20.86
N PHE A 369 4.87 14.67 20.53
CA PHE A 369 4.55 15.97 19.99
C PHE A 369 3.74 16.77 21.00
N THR A 370 3.94 18.08 20.98
CA THR A 370 3.06 18.96 21.75
C THR A 370 1.68 18.91 21.10
N LEU A 371 0.63 18.82 21.91
CA LEU A 371 -0.76 18.95 21.44
C LEU A 371 -0.87 20.22 20.59
N GLY A 372 -1.31 20.11 19.33
CA GLY A 372 -1.38 21.23 18.38
C GLY A 372 -0.21 21.40 17.41
N GLN A 373 0.84 20.58 17.53
CA GLN A 373 1.99 20.65 16.65
C GLN A 373 1.71 20.10 15.23
N TYR A 374 0.66 19.28 15.04
CA TYR A 374 0.29 18.66 13.77
C TYR A 374 -1.24 18.53 13.55
N GLY A 375 -2.05 19.44 14.10
CA GLY A 375 -3.51 19.35 13.97
C GLY A 375 -3.98 19.41 12.52
N LEU A 376 -5.01 18.61 12.18
CA LEU A 376 -5.92 18.99 11.10
C LEU A 376 -6.68 20.25 11.58
N ASP A 377 -7.08 21.07 10.63
CA ASP A 377 -8.01 22.18 10.78
C ASP A 377 -9.19 21.81 9.88
N THR A 378 -10.15 21.06 10.46
CA THR A 378 -11.23 20.34 9.78
C THR A 378 -12.22 21.33 9.15
N ASP A 379 -12.42 22.49 9.76
CA ASP A 379 -13.29 23.54 9.25
C ASP A 379 -12.56 24.71 8.55
N SER A 380 -11.23 24.69 8.58
CA SER A 380 -10.35 25.68 7.95
C SER A 380 -10.48 27.09 8.53
N ASP A 381 -10.84 27.24 9.80
CA ASP A 381 -10.98 28.53 10.47
C ASP A 381 -9.66 29.11 11.00
N THR A 382 -8.54 28.40 10.75
CA THR A 382 -7.17 28.67 11.21
C THR A 382 -6.87 28.28 12.66
N THR A 383 -7.85 27.72 13.35
CA THR A 383 -7.72 27.06 14.64
C THR A 383 -7.66 25.56 14.41
N MET A 384 -6.57 24.92 14.82
CA MET A 384 -6.42 23.47 14.64
C MET A 384 -7.44 22.74 15.51
N ASN A 385 -8.01 21.62 15.05
CA ASN A 385 -9.02 20.81 15.74
C ASN A 385 -8.76 20.61 17.25
N ASN A 386 -7.50 20.38 17.61
CA ASN A 386 -7.17 20.13 19.00
C ASN A 386 -7.15 21.40 19.90
N ALA A 387 -7.47 22.57 19.36
CA ALA A 387 -7.51 23.89 19.99
C ALA A 387 -8.72 24.72 19.55
N ASP A 388 -9.39 24.29 18.49
CA ASP A 388 -10.73 24.69 18.16
C ASP A 388 -11.69 24.01 19.15
N ALA A 389 -12.80 24.68 19.43
CA ALA A 389 -13.82 24.20 20.34
C ALA A 389 -15.04 23.70 19.58
N ASN A 390 -15.01 23.73 18.24
CA ASN A 390 -16.09 23.45 17.29
C ASN A 390 -15.44 23.04 15.94
N ASP A 391 -14.71 21.93 15.95
CA ASP A 391 -13.75 21.54 14.91
C ASP A 391 -14.32 21.39 13.50
N ASP A 392 -15.64 21.31 13.36
CA ASP A 392 -16.36 21.14 12.10
C ASP A 392 -17.29 22.33 11.74
N ASN A 393 -17.27 23.38 12.57
CA ASN A 393 -18.10 24.57 12.50
C ASN A 393 -19.61 24.34 12.41
N ASP A 394 -20.11 23.23 12.96
CA ASP A 394 -21.55 22.93 12.93
C ASP A 394 -22.35 23.76 13.96
N GLY A 395 -21.64 24.48 14.84
CA GLY A 395 -22.19 25.38 15.84
C GLY A 395 -22.36 24.75 17.22
N TYR A 396 -21.93 23.50 17.38
CA TYR A 396 -21.81 22.82 18.66
C TYR A 396 -20.38 22.93 19.18
N ALA A 397 -20.14 22.40 20.37
CA ALA A 397 -18.79 22.41 20.93
C ALA A 397 -18.35 20.98 21.15
N ASP A 398 -17.10 20.67 20.79
CA ASP A 398 -16.59 19.30 20.79
C ASP A 398 -16.78 18.63 22.16
N VAL A 399 -16.58 19.40 23.24
CA VAL A 399 -16.77 18.94 24.62
C VAL A 399 -18.18 18.44 24.92
N LYS A 400 -19.20 18.99 24.25
CA LYS A 400 -20.59 18.54 24.39
C LYS A 400 -20.87 17.33 23.52
N GLU A 401 -20.34 17.31 22.31
CA GLU A 401 -20.52 16.20 21.37
C GLU A 401 -19.86 14.93 21.89
N VAL A 402 -18.62 15.05 22.38
CA VAL A 402 -17.89 13.95 23.03
C VAL A 402 -18.64 13.44 24.26
N ALA A 403 -19.19 14.33 25.09
CA ALA A 403 -19.97 13.93 26.27
C ALA A 403 -21.24 13.15 25.92
N LEU A 404 -21.75 13.31 24.70
CA LEU A 404 -22.93 12.64 24.17
C LEU A 404 -22.60 11.45 23.26
N GLY A 405 -21.31 11.18 23.03
CA GLY A 405 -20.83 10.07 22.20
C GLY A 405 -20.89 10.32 20.69
N PHE A 406 -20.90 11.58 20.26
CA PHE A 406 -20.84 11.99 18.85
C PHE A 406 -19.42 12.27 18.37
N ASP A 407 -19.25 12.38 17.04
CA ASP A 407 -17.98 12.68 16.39
C ASP A 407 -17.86 14.19 16.18
N ALA A 408 -17.05 14.85 17.01
CA ALA A 408 -16.79 16.29 16.99
C ALA A 408 -16.05 16.79 15.73
N LEU A 409 -15.61 15.88 14.84
CA LEU A 409 -14.94 16.23 13.59
C LEU A 409 -15.87 16.20 12.37
N SER A 410 -17.18 16.04 12.59
CA SER A 410 -18.14 15.74 11.54
C SER A 410 -19.41 16.56 11.71
N ALA A 411 -19.56 17.58 10.86
CA ALA A 411 -20.75 18.44 10.83
C ALA A 411 -22.07 17.71 10.49
N ALA A 412 -22.00 16.40 10.21
CA ALA A 412 -23.13 15.51 10.04
C ALA A 412 -23.56 14.78 11.33
N SER A 413 -22.88 15.00 12.46
CA SER A 413 -23.20 14.42 13.76
C SER A 413 -24.60 14.88 14.21
N PRO A 414 -25.44 14.00 14.81
CA PRO A 414 -26.77 14.39 15.27
C PRO A 414 -26.70 15.49 16.35
N VAL A 415 -27.28 16.63 16.00
CA VAL A 415 -27.53 17.81 16.82
C VAL A 415 -27.82 17.48 18.29
N ALA A 416 -27.02 18.03 19.21
CA ALA A 416 -27.38 18.08 20.64
C ALA A 416 -28.52 19.10 20.85
N PRO A 417 -29.71 18.71 21.36
CA PRO A 417 -30.67 19.70 21.85
C PRO A 417 -30.06 20.39 23.07
N ASN A 418 -30.02 21.72 23.06
CA ASN A 418 -29.38 22.51 24.11
C ASN A 418 -30.01 22.38 25.51
N ASP A 419 -31.17 21.72 25.63
CA ASP A 419 -31.79 21.39 26.91
C ASP A 419 -32.50 20.03 26.79
N ILE A 420 -31.92 18.97 27.36
CA ILE A 420 -32.64 17.69 27.57
C ILE A 420 -33.40 17.82 28.88
N TYR A 421 -34.72 18.03 28.78
CA TYR A 421 -35.63 17.94 29.93
C TYR A 421 -36.12 16.49 30.04
N ILE A 422 -35.67 15.77 31.07
CA ILE A 422 -36.25 14.48 31.45
C ILE A 422 -37.33 14.79 32.50
N ASP A 423 -38.60 14.71 32.09
CA ASP A 423 -39.75 14.73 33.00
C ASP A 423 -40.22 13.28 33.20
N ASP A 424 -40.11 12.78 34.43
CA ASP A 424 -40.45 11.40 34.83
C ASP A 424 -41.98 11.18 34.87
N ASP A 425 -42.81 12.23 34.74
CA ASP A 425 -44.24 12.13 35.05
C ASP A 425 -45.21 12.27 33.84
N TRP A 426 -44.74 12.22 32.58
CA TRP A 426 -45.60 12.49 31.41
C TRP A 426 -45.79 11.32 30.41
N PHE A 427 -46.78 10.46 30.66
CA PHE A 427 -47.17 9.38 29.73
C PHE A 427 -48.05 9.88 28.57
N GLY A 428 -47.65 9.67 27.30
CA GLY A 428 -48.60 9.78 26.18
C GLY A 428 -48.10 10.00 24.73
N PHE A 429 -46.80 10.09 24.44
CA PHE A 429 -46.31 10.34 23.06
C PHE A 429 -45.37 9.25 22.54
N ALA A 430 -45.34 9.06 21.22
CA ALA A 430 -44.39 8.17 20.57
C ALA A 430 -42.98 8.80 20.55
N THR A 431 -41.94 7.97 20.70
CA THR A 431 -40.53 8.36 20.60
C THR A 431 -40.24 9.12 19.30
N GLY A 432 -39.48 10.22 19.40
CA GLY A 432 -39.10 11.04 18.24
C GLY A 432 -40.12 12.13 17.86
N THR A 433 -41.13 12.40 18.70
CA THR A 433 -42.05 13.52 18.49
C THR A 433 -41.46 14.81 19.06
N VAL A 434 -41.38 15.87 18.23
CA VAL A 434 -41.03 17.22 18.68
C VAL A 434 -42.24 17.84 19.37
N VAL A 435 -42.09 18.26 20.63
CA VAL A 435 -43.16 18.87 21.42
C VAL A 435 -42.71 20.25 21.90
N THR A 436 -43.58 21.24 21.78
CA THR A 436 -43.44 22.54 22.44
C THR A 436 -43.98 22.48 23.86
N TYR A 437 -43.09 22.61 24.84
CA TYR A 437 -43.43 22.76 26.25
C TYR A 437 -43.44 24.24 26.63
N THR A 438 -44.42 24.69 27.40
CA THR A 438 -44.43 26.04 27.97
C THR A 438 -44.35 25.93 29.49
N PRO A 439 -43.22 26.28 30.12
CA PRO A 439 -43.09 26.22 31.57
C PRO A 439 -44.02 27.23 32.27
N PRO A 440 -44.43 26.97 33.53
CA PRO A 440 -45.31 27.86 34.30
C PRO A 440 -44.77 29.28 34.48
N SER A 441 -43.45 29.47 34.35
CA SER A 441 -42.81 30.78 34.27
C SER A 441 -41.63 30.76 33.29
N GLY A 442 -41.93 30.99 32.01
CA GLY A 442 -40.91 31.15 30.98
C GLY A 442 -41.50 31.11 29.56
N PRO A 443 -40.73 31.52 28.53
CA PRO A 443 -41.17 31.38 27.15
C PRO A 443 -41.27 29.89 26.74
N PRO A 444 -42.11 29.54 25.75
CA PRO A 444 -42.20 28.18 25.23
C PRO A 444 -40.85 27.70 24.69
N VAL A 445 -40.50 26.45 24.99
CA VAL A 445 -39.31 25.76 24.51
C VAL A 445 -39.74 24.56 23.65
N THR A 446 -39.06 24.37 22.52
CA THR A 446 -39.33 23.28 21.58
C THR A 446 -38.22 22.24 21.73
N GLY A 447 -38.57 21.00 22.08
CA GLY A 447 -37.60 19.92 22.29
C GLY A 447 -38.07 18.57 21.76
N LEU A 448 -37.13 17.62 21.63
CA LEU A 448 -37.40 16.23 21.26
C LEU A 448 -37.64 15.42 22.55
N LEU A 449 -38.80 14.77 22.69
CA LEU A 449 -39.00 13.81 23.79
C LEU A 449 -38.31 12.48 23.45
N ILE A 450 -37.42 12.02 24.32
CA ILE A 450 -36.85 10.67 24.29
C ILE A 450 -37.49 9.88 25.43
N ASP A 451 -38.21 8.81 25.11
CA ASP A 451 -38.77 7.87 26.08
C ASP A 451 -37.62 7.17 26.83
N TYR A 452 -37.63 7.26 28.15
CA TYR A 452 -36.66 6.61 29.03
C TYR A 452 -36.59 5.09 28.82
N ASN A 453 -37.66 4.46 28.32
CA ASN A 453 -37.71 3.03 28.02
C ASN A 453 -37.06 2.64 26.68
N ALA A 454 -36.50 3.59 25.92
CA ALA A 454 -35.84 3.30 24.64
C ALA A 454 -34.41 2.75 24.79
N PHE A 455 -33.85 2.71 26.00
CA PHE A 455 -32.57 2.06 26.27
C PHE A 455 -32.78 0.59 26.61
N PRO A 456 -32.17 -0.36 25.89
CA PRO A 456 -32.17 -1.77 26.29
C PRO A 456 -31.52 -1.91 27.67
N ASP A 457 -32.19 -2.60 28.60
CA ASP A 457 -31.72 -2.91 29.96
C ASP A 457 -30.21 -3.26 29.99
N GLY A 458 -29.40 -2.46 30.69
CA GLY A 458 -28.04 -2.86 31.03
C GLY A 458 -26.97 -1.79 31.25
N GLN A 459 -27.21 -0.50 31.00
CA GLN A 459 -26.27 0.56 31.38
C GLN A 459 -26.74 1.25 32.67
N PRO A 460 -25.90 1.38 33.71
CA PRO A 460 -26.28 2.11 34.91
C PRO A 460 -26.44 3.59 34.57
N ALA A 461 -27.65 4.11 34.74
CA ALA A 461 -27.88 5.54 34.74
C ALA A 461 -26.97 6.19 35.78
N VAL A 462 -26.28 7.25 35.38
CA VAL A 462 -25.58 8.13 36.30
C VAL A 462 -26.66 8.88 37.06
N ASP A 463 -27.01 8.42 38.26
CA ASP A 463 -27.95 9.08 39.15
C ASP A 463 -27.47 10.51 39.44
N ALA A 464 -27.98 11.49 38.70
CA ALA A 464 -28.00 12.87 39.14
C ALA A 464 -29.10 12.97 40.19
N ALA A 465 -28.72 12.94 41.47
CA ALA A 465 -29.66 13.14 42.57
C ALA A 465 -30.45 14.44 42.35
N PRO A 466 -31.80 14.43 42.51
CA PRO A 466 -32.59 15.62 42.33
C PRO A 466 -32.23 16.66 43.40
N PRO A 467 -32.22 17.97 43.07
CA PRO A 467 -32.10 18.99 44.09
C PRO A 467 -33.32 18.92 45.01
N THR A 468 -33.08 18.66 46.29
CA THR A 468 -34.10 18.82 47.33
C THR A 468 -34.59 20.28 47.36
N PRO A 469 -35.89 20.51 47.64
CA PRO A 469 -36.52 21.83 47.58
C PRO A 469 -35.90 22.88 48.50
#